data_AF-A0A935MF82-F1
#
_entry.id   AF-A0A935MF82-F1
#
_cell.length_a   1.000
_cell.length_b   1.000
_cell.length_c   1.000
_cell.angle_alpha   90.00
_cell.angle_beta   90.00
_cell.angle_gamma   90.00
#
_symmetry.space_group_name_H-M   'P 1'
#
loop_
_entity.id
_entity.type
_entity.pdbx_description
1 polymer ?
#
loop_
_entity_poly.entity_id
_entity_poly.type
_entity_poly.pdbx_seq_one_letter_code
_entity_poly.pdbx_strand_id
1 'polypeptide(L)'
;MNLKHKIKILAAALLIATTPTINAAPPAPATQQITQKAFATPDDAAKALAEAVRAEDVNALLTVVGPSSRTWLFSGDAVTDRNDWKKFLADFDQKHSITESTDNHAFLLVGNDGWPFPAPLVHKSQGWVFDAEAGREEIINRRVGRNELNTIQTLLAIVDAQREYATGDPDGNGYNDYAQRFISSTGKKDGLYWPVEAGESPSPLGPLVGEATLKGYGKDKKASTGQPSPYNGYYYRILTKQGKNAAGGGFDYRVGDKMIGGFAIVAYPAKFGTSGIMTFMVNHDGVVFEKDLGETTADEASKMKSYNPDAGWKMVEMQ
;
A
#
# COMPACT_ATOMS: atom_id res chain seq x y z
N MET A 1 79.26 22.70 -36.62
CA MET A 1 79.86 24.04 -36.81
C MET A 1 78.74 25.04 -37.08
N ASN A 2 78.88 26.23 -36.52
CA ASN A 2 77.93 27.34 -36.40
C ASN A 2 77.12 27.74 -37.66
N LEU A 3 75.82 27.99 -37.41
CA LEU A 3 75.09 29.25 -37.58
C LEU A 3 75.07 30.04 -38.93
N LYS A 4 73.85 30.52 -39.25
CA LYS A 4 73.44 31.75 -40.01
C LYS A 4 72.98 31.52 -41.46
N HIS A 5 71.67 31.50 -41.73
CA HIS A 5 70.72 32.63 -41.94
C HIS A 5 70.67 33.16 -43.40
N LYS A 6 69.58 32.86 -44.15
CA LYS A 6 68.55 33.80 -44.68
C LYS A 6 67.95 33.44 -46.07
N ILE A 7 66.64 33.14 -46.04
CA ILE A 7 65.52 33.67 -46.87
C ILE A 7 65.59 33.58 -48.43
N LYS A 8 64.68 32.81 -49.07
CA LYS A 8 63.51 33.30 -49.85
C LYS A 8 62.75 32.19 -50.61
N ILE A 9 61.46 32.05 -50.25
CA ILE A 9 60.25 31.85 -51.08
C ILE A 9 60.13 30.54 -51.90
N LEU A 10 59.22 29.66 -51.47
CA LEU A 10 58.23 29.05 -52.37
C LEU A 10 56.98 28.59 -51.60
N ALA A 11 55.84 28.69 -52.28
CA ALA A 11 54.47 28.69 -51.78
C ALA A 11 54.01 27.41 -51.06
N ALA A 12 53.13 27.55 -50.08
CA ALA A 12 52.20 26.51 -49.64
C ALA A 12 50.91 27.15 -49.12
N ALA A 13 49.78 26.62 -49.59
CA ALA A 13 48.42 27.11 -49.38
C ALA A 13 48.02 27.19 -47.90
N LEU A 14 47.39 28.30 -47.52
CA LEU A 14 46.79 28.48 -46.21
C LEU A 14 45.34 28.00 -46.24
N LEU A 15 45.08 26.81 -45.69
CA LEU A 15 43.74 26.38 -45.29
C LEU A 15 43.35 27.16 -44.03
N ILE A 16 42.26 27.91 -44.09
CA ILE A 16 41.64 28.53 -42.92
C ILE A 16 40.88 27.42 -42.18
N ALA A 17 41.47 26.86 -41.13
CA ALA A 17 40.78 25.99 -40.19
C ALA A 17 40.17 26.86 -39.07
N THR A 18 38.86 27.11 -39.13
CA THR A 18 38.11 27.67 -38.01
C THR A 18 37.92 26.57 -36.96
N THR A 19 38.64 26.61 -35.85
CA THR A 19 38.39 25.74 -34.70
C THR A 19 37.19 26.27 -33.92
N PRO A 20 36.09 25.50 -33.78
CA PRO A 20 35.02 25.89 -32.88
C PRO A 20 35.54 25.80 -31.44
N THR A 21 35.42 26.90 -30.70
CA THR A 21 35.58 26.88 -29.24
C THR A 21 34.45 26.04 -28.65
N ILE A 22 34.77 24.82 -28.21
CA ILE A 22 33.86 23.98 -27.45
C ILE A 22 33.71 24.65 -26.08
N ASN A 23 32.61 25.37 -25.89
CA ASN A 23 32.24 25.94 -24.60
C ASN A 23 31.81 24.78 -23.70
N ALA A 24 32.73 24.25 -22.90
CA ALA A 24 32.43 23.19 -21.94
C ALA A 24 31.37 23.72 -20.96
N ALA A 25 30.25 22.99 -20.84
CA ALA A 25 29.25 23.28 -19.82
C ALA A 25 29.91 23.26 -18.43
N PRO A 26 29.56 24.19 -17.51
CA PRO A 26 30.03 24.13 -16.14
C PRO A 26 29.74 22.75 -15.54
N PRO A 27 30.65 22.14 -14.76
CA PRO A 27 30.38 20.89 -14.08
C PRO A 27 29.11 21.05 -13.26
N ALA A 28 28.18 20.10 -13.42
CA ALA A 28 26.98 20.06 -12.60
C ALA A 28 27.39 20.09 -11.12
N PRO A 29 26.73 20.90 -10.27
CA PRO A 29 27.07 20.97 -8.85
C PRO A 29 27.04 19.57 -8.26
N ALA A 30 28.14 19.17 -7.60
CA ALA A 30 28.25 17.88 -6.95
C ALA A 30 27.11 17.74 -5.93
N THR A 31 26.21 16.80 -6.15
CA THR A 31 25.20 16.41 -5.16
C THR A 31 25.94 15.98 -3.89
N GLN A 32 25.80 16.76 -2.83
CA GLN A 32 26.35 16.44 -1.51
C GLN A 32 25.78 15.08 -1.09
N GLN A 33 26.66 14.08 -0.99
CA GLN A 33 26.27 12.74 -0.61
C GLN A 33 26.01 12.73 0.90
N ILE A 34 24.74 12.66 1.29
CA ILE A 34 24.34 12.58 2.70
C ILE A 34 24.88 11.26 3.25
N THR A 35 25.82 11.35 4.18
CA THR A 35 26.35 10.19 4.91
C THR A 35 25.58 10.01 6.20
N GLN A 36 25.19 8.78 6.50
CA GLN A 36 24.54 8.44 7.75
C GLN A 36 25.50 8.63 8.93
N LYS A 37 25.00 9.21 10.03
CA LYS A 37 25.74 9.37 11.28
C LYS A 37 25.61 8.10 12.15
N ALA A 38 26.72 7.69 12.74
CA ALA A 38 26.74 6.70 13.80
C ALA A 38 26.78 7.39 15.18
N PHE A 39 26.20 6.72 16.17
CA PHE A 39 25.99 7.23 17.51
C PHE A 39 26.67 6.34 18.55
N ALA A 40 27.10 6.93 19.66
CA ALA A 40 27.75 6.19 20.74
C ALA A 40 26.75 5.28 21.46
N THR A 41 25.51 5.73 21.61
CA THR A 41 24.41 4.99 22.24
C THR A 41 23.13 5.03 21.40
N PRO A 42 22.19 4.10 21.61
CA PRO A 42 20.85 4.18 21.02
C PRO A 42 20.09 5.45 21.44
N ASP A 43 20.24 5.88 22.69
CA ASP A 43 19.61 7.11 23.20
C ASP A 43 20.09 8.37 22.47
N ASP A 44 21.39 8.46 22.15
CA ASP A 44 21.93 9.57 21.36
C ASP A 44 21.31 9.61 19.96
N ALA A 45 21.08 8.44 19.34
CA ALA A 45 20.43 8.35 18.03
C ALA A 45 18.96 8.77 18.09
N ALA A 46 18.22 8.31 19.11
CA ALA A 46 16.83 8.69 19.34
C ALA A 46 16.68 10.20 19.60
N LYS A 47 17.57 10.78 20.42
CA LYS A 47 17.60 12.22 20.66
C LYS A 47 17.90 13.01 19.38
N ALA A 48 18.87 12.57 18.59
CA ALA A 48 19.19 13.23 17.32
C ALA A 48 18.04 13.15 16.31
N LEU A 49 17.28 12.04 16.30
CA LEU A 49 16.06 11.93 15.50
C LEU A 49 15.02 12.96 15.95
N ALA A 50 14.71 13.03 17.25
CA ALA A 50 13.76 13.99 17.78
C ALA A 50 14.19 15.44 17.51
N GLU A 51 15.48 15.77 17.66
CA GLU A 51 16.01 17.09 17.32
C GLU A 51 15.86 17.43 15.84
N ALA A 52 16.14 16.49 14.94
CA ALA A 52 15.95 16.67 13.50
C ALA A 52 14.47 16.88 13.13
N VAL A 53 13.56 16.15 13.77
CA VAL A 53 12.10 16.35 13.59
C VAL A 53 11.68 17.73 14.11
N ARG A 54 12.13 18.15 15.30
CA ARG A 54 11.83 19.49 15.87
C ARG A 54 12.37 20.63 15.02
N ALA A 55 13.57 20.46 14.47
CA ALA A 55 14.21 21.43 13.57
C ALA A 55 13.57 21.45 12.17
N GLU A 56 12.65 20.51 11.92
CA GLU A 56 12.01 20.33 10.63
C GLU A 56 13.00 20.09 9.46
N ASP A 57 14.19 19.55 9.76
CA ASP A 57 15.32 19.44 8.84
C ASP A 57 15.40 18.06 8.17
N VAL A 58 15.01 18.03 6.89
CA VAL A 58 15.03 16.83 6.04
C VAL A 58 16.43 16.25 5.88
N ASN A 59 17.47 17.10 5.77
CA ASN A 59 18.83 16.60 5.60
C ASN A 59 19.34 16.00 6.90
N ALA A 60 19.05 16.62 8.05
CA ALA A 60 19.36 16.06 9.36
C ALA A 60 18.65 14.71 9.57
N LEU A 61 17.36 14.60 9.20
CA LEU A 61 16.63 13.33 9.26
C LEU A 61 17.31 12.23 8.44
N LEU A 62 17.74 12.55 7.22
CA LEU A 62 18.45 11.59 6.35
C LEU A 62 19.86 11.27 6.85
N THR A 63 20.52 12.21 7.53
CA THR A 63 21.79 11.94 8.23
C THR A 63 21.58 11.02 9.42
N VAL A 64 20.49 11.17 10.18
CA VAL A 64 20.21 10.33 11.36
C VAL A 64 19.74 8.93 10.94
N VAL A 65 18.65 8.85 10.17
CA VAL A 65 18.00 7.57 9.81
C VAL A 65 18.74 6.86 8.68
N GLY A 66 19.45 7.61 7.84
CA GLY A 66 20.19 7.13 6.67
C GLY A 66 19.52 7.52 5.36
N PRO A 67 20.30 7.74 4.27
CA PRO A 67 19.79 8.28 3.01
C PRO A 67 18.74 7.38 2.33
N SER A 68 18.84 6.05 2.49
CA SER A 68 17.85 5.10 1.94
C SER A 68 16.45 5.28 2.53
N SER A 69 16.33 5.93 3.71
CA SER A 69 15.03 6.18 4.35
C SER A 69 14.14 7.18 3.60
N ARG A 70 14.71 7.97 2.68
CA ARG A 70 13.95 8.97 1.90
C ARG A 70 12.69 8.41 1.23
N THR A 71 12.71 7.13 0.85
CA THR A 71 11.61 6.48 0.12
C THR A 71 10.42 6.10 0.98
N TRP A 72 10.56 6.07 2.31
CA TRP A 72 9.50 5.63 3.22
C TRP A 72 9.30 6.54 4.44
N LEU A 73 10.28 7.37 4.78
CA LEU A 73 10.21 8.31 5.90
C LEU A 73 9.35 9.54 5.58
N PHE A 74 9.11 9.80 4.29
CA PHE A 74 8.32 10.92 3.80
C PHE A 74 7.20 10.42 2.89
N SER A 75 6.01 10.99 3.05
CA SER A 75 4.83 10.69 2.25
C SER A 75 4.91 11.28 0.84
N GLY A 76 5.73 12.32 0.65
CA GLY A 76 5.76 13.14 -0.56
C GLY A 76 4.79 14.32 -0.53
N ASP A 77 3.98 14.45 0.53
CA ASP A 77 3.14 15.61 0.82
C ASP A 77 3.62 16.30 2.10
N ALA A 78 4.05 17.56 1.98
CA ALA A 78 4.65 18.29 3.08
C ALA A 78 3.67 18.52 4.25
N VAL A 79 2.37 18.64 4.00
CA VAL A 79 1.37 18.83 5.07
C VAL A 79 1.21 17.56 5.89
N THR A 80 1.10 16.41 5.21
CA THR A 80 1.06 15.09 5.83
C THR A 80 2.32 14.83 6.64
N ASP A 81 3.51 15.07 6.06
CA ASP A 81 4.78 14.90 6.76
C ASP A 81 4.85 15.75 8.03
N ARG A 82 4.44 17.02 7.97
CA ARG A 82 4.42 17.92 9.14
C ARG A 82 3.46 17.44 10.23
N ASN A 83 2.32 16.86 9.86
CA ASN A 83 1.37 16.31 10.84
C ASN A 83 1.91 15.04 11.49
N ASP A 84 2.54 14.16 10.72
CA ASP A 84 3.19 12.95 11.23
C ASP A 84 4.34 13.29 12.19
N TRP A 85 5.11 14.33 11.87
CA TRP A 85 6.21 14.81 12.72
C TRP A 85 5.73 15.38 14.04
N LYS A 86 4.64 16.16 14.02
CA LYS A 86 3.99 16.66 15.24
C LYS A 86 3.50 15.51 16.12
N LYS A 87 2.89 14.48 15.52
CA LYS A 87 2.42 13.31 16.25
C LYS A 87 3.59 12.55 16.89
N PHE A 88 4.63 12.27 16.10
CA PHE A 88 5.84 11.62 16.61
C PHE A 88 6.46 12.39 17.78
N LEU A 89 6.60 13.72 17.68
CA LEU A 89 7.16 14.54 18.75
C LEU A 89 6.29 14.54 20.00
N ALA A 90 4.96 14.62 19.84
CA ALA A 90 4.03 14.54 20.95
C ALA A 90 4.18 13.20 21.69
N ASP A 91 4.26 12.08 20.95
CA ASP A 91 4.46 10.75 21.53
C ASP A 91 5.84 10.65 22.21
N PHE A 92 6.91 11.10 21.55
CA PHE A 92 8.28 11.07 22.05
C PHE A 92 8.47 11.91 23.33
N ASP A 93 7.91 13.12 23.36
CA ASP A 93 7.98 14.05 24.49
C ASP A 93 7.11 13.60 25.66
N GLN A 94 5.98 12.93 25.37
CA GLN A 94 5.14 12.31 26.39
C GLN A 94 5.88 11.16 27.08
N LYS A 95 6.48 10.26 26.29
CA LYS A 95 7.27 9.13 26.78
C LYS A 95 8.12 8.57 25.65
N HIS A 96 9.39 8.28 25.91
CA HIS A 96 10.19 7.44 25.03
C HIS A 96 11.06 6.50 25.85
N SER A 97 11.44 5.39 25.25
CA SER A 97 12.37 4.43 25.84
C SER A 97 13.11 3.67 24.76
N ILE A 98 14.34 3.27 25.07
CA ILE A 98 15.08 2.29 24.29
C ILE A 98 14.84 0.91 24.88
N THR A 99 14.48 -0.06 24.04
CA THR A 99 14.52 -1.48 24.39
C THR A 99 15.64 -2.15 23.62
N GLU A 100 16.65 -2.64 24.34
CA GLU A 100 17.71 -3.46 23.75
C GLU A 100 17.22 -4.91 23.64
N SER A 101 17.39 -5.48 22.45
CA SER A 101 17.26 -6.92 22.24
C SER A 101 18.63 -7.58 22.42
N THR A 102 18.64 -8.87 22.73
CA THR A 102 19.84 -9.67 22.48
C THR A 102 20.22 -9.54 21.00
N ASP A 103 21.52 -9.49 20.71
CA ASP A 103 22.12 -9.40 19.37
C ASP A 103 22.32 -7.98 18.78
N ASN A 104 22.84 -7.00 19.54
CA ASN A 104 23.27 -5.71 18.98
C ASN A 104 22.14 -4.90 18.28
N HIS A 105 20.89 -5.12 18.70
CA HIS A 105 19.72 -4.40 18.19
C HIS A 105 19.04 -3.62 19.31
N ALA A 106 18.51 -2.45 18.99
CA ALA A 106 17.73 -1.64 19.90
C ALA A 106 16.52 -1.03 19.18
N PHE A 107 15.44 -0.80 19.91
CA PHE A 107 14.21 -0.23 19.39
C PHE A 107 13.86 1.05 20.14
N LEU A 108 13.59 2.12 19.39
CA LEU A 108 12.99 3.34 19.94
C LEU A 108 11.48 3.15 20.05
N LEU A 109 10.97 3.19 21.27
CA LEU A 109 9.54 3.18 21.57
C LEU A 109 9.11 4.59 21.97
N VAL A 110 7.98 5.07 21.45
CA VAL A 110 7.41 6.40 21.75
C VAL A 110 5.97 6.30 22.24
N GLY A 111 5.54 7.27 23.05
CA GLY A 111 4.20 7.34 23.63
C GLY A 111 3.95 6.31 24.74
N ASN A 112 2.76 6.40 25.34
CA ASN A 112 2.36 5.51 26.45
C ASN A 112 2.21 4.05 26.01
N ASP A 113 1.79 3.84 24.77
CA ASP A 113 1.59 2.52 24.17
C ASP A 113 2.91 1.87 23.73
N GLY A 114 4.03 2.58 23.86
CA GLY A 114 5.36 2.07 23.48
C GLY A 114 5.46 1.78 21.99
N TRP A 115 4.92 2.67 21.15
CA TRP A 115 4.88 2.47 19.71
C TRP A 115 6.30 2.46 19.11
N PRO A 116 6.72 1.39 18.42
CA PRO A 116 8.07 1.31 17.88
C PRO A 116 8.24 2.19 16.64
N PHE A 117 9.31 3.00 16.62
CA PHE A 117 9.81 3.63 15.40
C PHE A 117 10.22 2.53 14.40
N PRO A 118 9.85 2.64 13.11
CA PRO A 118 9.96 1.52 12.17
C PRO A 118 11.39 1.05 11.90
N ALA A 119 12.38 1.94 11.91
CA ALA A 119 13.77 1.55 11.74
C ALA A 119 14.39 1.15 13.11
N PRO A 120 14.83 -0.10 13.30
CA PRO A 120 15.59 -0.46 14.49
C PRO A 120 16.98 0.19 14.46
N LEU A 121 17.62 0.26 15.62
CA LEU A 121 19.02 0.63 15.77
C LEU A 121 19.87 -0.64 15.80
N VAL A 122 20.97 -0.65 15.05
CA VAL A 122 21.92 -1.76 14.98
C VAL A 122 23.33 -1.28 15.31
N HIS A 123 24.04 -2.03 16.15
CA HIS A 123 25.42 -1.70 16.50
C HIS A 123 26.37 -2.19 15.41
N LYS A 124 27.02 -1.26 14.71
CA LYS A 124 28.06 -1.52 13.70
C LYS A 124 29.44 -1.17 14.26
N SER A 125 30.50 -1.43 13.49
CA SER A 125 31.90 -1.14 13.88
C SER A 125 32.16 0.33 14.27
N GLN A 126 31.36 1.25 13.73
CA GLN A 126 31.47 2.70 13.92
C GLN A 126 30.48 3.27 14.96
N GLY A 127 29.67 2.41 15.60
CA GLY A 127 28.64 2.77 16.55
C GLY A 127 27.24 2.34 16.12
N TRP A 128 26.23 2.83 16.85
CA TRP A 128 24.81 2.57 16.59
C TRP A 128 24.31 3.39 15.39
N VAL A 129 23.58 2.75 14.50
CA VAL A 129 22.92 3.40 13.35
C VAL A 129 21.51 2.87 13.19
N PHE A 130 20.59 3.70 12.68
CA PHE A 130 19.28 3.21 12.25
C PHE A 130 19.42 2.30 11.02
N ASP A 131 18.71 1.19 11.00
CA ASP A 131 18.60 0.32 9.82
C ASP A 131 17.45 0.81 8.93
N ALA A 132 17.79 1.63 7.95
CA ALA A 132 16.82 2.20 7.02
C ALA A 132 16.16 1.16 6.11
N GLU A 133 16.82 0.03 5.81
CA GLU A 133 16.22 -1.01 4.97
C GLU A 133 15.20 -1.82 5.78
N ALA A 134 15.55 -2.19 7.01
CA ALA A 134 14.60 -2.82 7.92
C ALA A 134 13.38 -1.91 8.18
N GLY A 135 13.60 -0.60 8.31
CA GLY A 135 12.50 0.38 8.43
C GLY A 135 11.58 0.41 7.21
N ARG A 136 12.12 0.25 6.00
CA ARG A 136 11.32 0.17 4.77
C ARG A 136 10.40 -1.05 4.78
N GLU A 137 10.95 -2.21 5.13
CA GLU A 137 10.17 -3.45 5.22
C GLU A 137 9.09 -3.36 6.31
N GLU A 138 9.41 -2.79 7.46
CA GLU A 138 8.45 -2.61 8.55
C GLU A 138 7.26 -1.70 8.17
N ILE A 139 7.51 -0.61 7.44
CA ILE A 139 6.42 0.23 6.91
C ILE A 139 5.52 -0.54 5.94
N ILE A 140 6.11 -1.42 5.11
CA ILE A 140 5.34 -2.29 4.21
C ILE A 140 4.51 -3.27 5.03
N ASN A 141 5.09 -3.93 6.03
CA ASN A 141 4.41 -4.89 6.91
C ASN A 141 3.23 -4.25 7.65
N ARG A 142 3.39 -3.06 8.22
CA ARG A 142 2.30 -2.32 8.87
C ARG A 142 1.17 -1.98 7.90
N ARG A 143 1.50 -1.62 6.65
CA ARG A 143 0.48 -1.37 5.62
C ARG A 143 -0.26 -2.65 5.24
N VAL A 144 0.47 -3.75 5.03
CA VAL A 144 -0.10 -5.07 4.74
C VAL A 144 -1.06 -5.48 5.84
N GLY A 145 -0.62 -5.50 7.11
CA GLY A 145 -1.46 -5.91 8.24
C GLY A 145 -2.72 -5.05 8.38
N ARG A 146 -2.61 -3.72 8.25
CA ARG A 146 -3.77 -2.83 8.26
C ARG A 146 -4.74 -3.09 7.10
N ASN A 147 -4.23 -3.32 5.90
CA ASN A 147 -5.06 -3.61 4.74
C ASN A 147 -5.79 -4.94 4.89
N GLU A 148 -5.12 -5.97 5.43
CA GLU A 148 -5.70 -7.29 5.68
C GLU A 148 -6.81 -7.23 6.75
N LEU A 149 -6.56 -6.55 7.87
CA LEU A 149 -7.58 -6.30 8.90
C LEU A 149 -8.79 -5.54 8.33
N ASN A 150 -8.55 -4.48 7.55
CA ASN A 150 -9.63 -3.75 6.88
C ASN A 150 -10.39 -4.63 5.87
N THR A 151 -9.71 -5.56 5.21
CA THR A 151 -10.32 -6.48 4.24
C THR A 151 -11.23 -7.48 4.93
N ILE A 152 -10.81 -8.04 6.07
CA ILE A 152 -11.65 -8.92 6.90
C ILE A 152 -12.93 -8.18 7.32
N GLN A 153 -12.81 -6.95 7.83
CA GLN A 153 -13.97 -6.14 8.20
C GLN A 153 -14.86 -5.80 7.00
N THR A 154 -14.27 -5.54 5.84
CA THR A 154 -15.02 -5.27 4.60
C THR A 154 -15.80 -6.50 4.15
N LEU A 155 -15.23 -7.70 4.25
CA LEU A 155 -15.92 -8.96 3.91
C LEU A 155 -17.14 -9.20 4.81
N LEU A 156 -17.02 -8.92 6.11
CA LEU A 156 -18.12 -9.02 7.05
C LEU A 156 -19.21 -7.99 6.76
N ALA A 157 -18.82 -6.74 6.47
CA ALA A 157 -19.77 -5.71 6.06
C ALA A 157 -20.51 -6.06 4.75
N ILE A 158 -19.84 -6.73 3.80
CA ILE A 158 -20.49 -7.24 2.58
C ILE A 158 -21.50 -8.35 2.93
N VAL A 159 -21.19 -9.22 3.89
CA VAL A 159 -22.11 -10.27 4.34
C VAL A 159 -23.38 -9.64 4.93
N ASP A 160 -23.23 -8.62 5.78
CA ASP A 160 -24.38 -7.91 6.35
C ASP A 160 -25.18 -7.17 5.26
N ALA A 161 -24.51 -6.50 4.32
CA ALA A 161 -25.15 -5.83 3.20
C ALA A 161 -25.94 -6.80 2.30
N GLN A 162 -25.42 -8.02 2.07
CA GLN A 162 -26.12 -9.05 1.32
C GLN A 162 -27.39 -9.53 2.04
N ARG A 163 -27.32 -9.71 3.37
CA ARG A 163 -28.47 -10.09 4.18
C ARG A 163 -29.55 -9.01 4.19
N GLU A 164 -29.14 -7.75 4.29
CA GLU A 164 -30.05 -6.61 4.19
C GLU A 164 -30.71 -6.52 2.81
N TYR A 165 -29.91 -6.64 1.74
CA TYR A 165 -30.42 -6.65 0.37
C TYR A 165 -31.49 -7.72 0.16
N ALA A 166 -31.18 -8.98 0.53
CA ALA A 166 -32.12 -10.09 0.36
C ALA A 166 -33.39 -9.96 1.22
N THR A 167 -33.30 -9.29 2.37
CA THR A 167 -34.48 -9.05 3.23
C THR A 167 -35.36 -7.92 2.70
N GLY A 168 -34.75 -6.93 2.04
CA GLY A 168 -35.43 -5.71 1.61
C GLY A 168 -36.06 -5.76 0.20
N ASP A 169 -35.70 -6.74 -0.64
CA ASP A 169 -36.08 -6.81 -2.07
C ASP A 169 -36.01 -5.43 -2.76
N PRO A 170 -34.86 -4.74 -2.73
CA PRO A 170 -34.77 -3.35 -3.16
C PRO A 170 -34.93 -3.17 -4.68
N ASP A 171 -34.71 -4.22 -5.47
CA ASP A 171 -34.98 -4.22 -6.91
C ASP A 171 -36.45 -4.60 -7.25
N GLY A 172 -37.25 -4.96 -6.25
CA GLY A 172 -38.69 -5.19 -6.35
C GLY A 172 -39.03 -6.39 -7.24
N ASN A 173 -38.16 -7.39 -7.27
CA ASN A 173 -38.28 -8.53 -8.15
C ASN A 173 -39.21 -9.63 -7.58
N GLY A 174 -39.64 -9.50 -6.33
CA GLY A 174 -40.55 -10.41 -5.63
C GLY A 174 -39.88 -11.62 -4.99
N TYR A 175 -38.54 -11.65 -4.94
CA TYR A 175 -37.74 -12.71 -4.34
C TYR A 175 -36.75 -12.14 -3.34
N ASN A 176 -36.57 -12.84 -2.23
CA ASN A 176 -35.53 -12.53 -1.24
C ASN A 176 -34.18 -13.11 -1.70
N ASP A 177 -33.65 -12.60 -2.82
CA ASP A 177 -32.39 -13.05 -3.40
C ASP A 177 -31.22 -12.10 -3.11
N TYR A 178 -30.01 -12.63 -3.18
CA TYR A 178 -28.79 -11.88 -2.92
C TYR A 178 -28.35 -11.05 -4.13
N ALA A 179 -27.67 -9.93 -3.90
CA ALA A 179 -27.15 -9.09 -4.96
C ALA A 179 -25.99 -9.75 -5.71
N GLN A 180 -26.07 -9.85 -7.04
CA GLN A 180 -25.03 -10.46 -7.88
C GLN A 180 -23.88 -9.49 -8.25
N ARG A 181 -23.94 -8.24 -7.78
CA ARG A 181 -22.93 -7.20 -8.04
C ARG A 181 -22.83 -6.22 -6.87
N PHE A 182 -21.65 -5.62 -6.72
CA PHE A 182 -21.45 -4.59 -5.70
C PHE A 182 -22.14 -3.27 -6.05
N ILE A 183 -22.15 -2.90 -7.33
CA ILE A 183 -22.68 -1.63 -7.81
C ILE A 183 -23.89 -1.88 -8.68
N SER A 184 -24.99 -1.20 -8.36
CA SER A 184 -26.20 -1.26 -9.15
C SER A 184 -25.99 -0.67 -10.55
N SER A 185 -26.68 -1.23 -11.52
CA SER A 185 -26.84 -0.59 -12.83
C SER A 185 -27.49 0.78 -12.68
N THR A 186 -27.19 1.70 -13.58
CA THR A 186 -27.74 3.07 -13.55
C THR A 186 -29.27 3.04 -13.46
N GLY A 187 -29.81 3.75 -12.45
CA GLY A 187 -31.25 3.85 -12.21
C GLY A 187 -31.90 2.58 -11.64
N LYS A 188 -31.11 1.57 -11.26
CA LYS A 188 -31.59 0.34 -10.63
C LYS A 188 -31.04 0.21 -9.22
N LYS A 189 -31.61 -0.73 -8.46
CA LYS A 189 -31.14 -1.17 -7.15
C LYS A 189 -30.77 -2.65 -7.17
N ASP A 190 -30.10 -3.07 -8.24
CA ASP A 190 -29.75 -4.48 -8.53
C ASP A 190 -28.33 -4.89 -8.07
N GLY A 191 -27.77 -4.13 -7.12
CA GLY A 191 -26.45 -4.32 -6.52
C GLY A 191 -26.40 -3.77 -5.09
N LEU A 192 -25.33 -4.05 -4.34
CA LEU A 192 -25.24 -3.66 -2.92
C LEU A 192 -25.14 -2.14 -2.66
N TYR A 193 -24.72 -1.36 -3.65
CA TYR A 193 -24.64 0.09 -3.59
C TYR A 193 -25.38 0.76 -4.77
N TRP A 194 -26.03 1.86 -4.46
CA TRP A 194 -26.58 2.83 -5.41
C TRP A 194 -26.51 4.24 -4.77
N PRO A 195 -26.33 5.31 -5.57
CA PRO A 195 -26.44 6.66 -5.04
C PRO A 195 -27.87 6.90 -4.56
N VAL A 196 -28.01 7.60 -3.44
CA VAL A 196 -29.30 7.94 -2.82
C VAL A 196 -29.47 9.45 -2.75
N GLU A 197 -30.69 9.92 -2.98
CA GLU A 197 -31.04 11.32 -2.74
C GLU A 197 -31.34 11.56 -1.24
N ALA A 198 -31.36 12.84 -0.83
CA ALA A 198 -31.65 13.20 0.55
C ALA A 198 -33.05 12.74 0.95
N GLY A 199 -33.13 11.89 1.98
CA GLY A 199 -34.39 11.34 2.50
C GLY A 199 -34.78 9.97 1.92
N GLU A 200 -34.00 9.42 0.99
CA GLU A 200 -34.16 8.03 0.54
C GLU A 200 -33.49 7.05 1.51
N SER A 201 -34.00 5.81 1.54
CA SER A 201 -33.34 4.73 2.27
C SER A 201 -31.93 4.47 1.71
N PRO A 202 -30.90 4.38 2.57
CA PRO A 202 -29.54 4.14 2.14
C PRO A 202 -29.39 2.80 1.43
N SER A 203 -28.39 2.67 0.57
CA SER A 203 -27.99 1.37 0.04
C SER A 203 -27.30 0.52 1.12
N PRO A 204 -27.46 -0.82 1.10
CA PRO A 204 -26.89 -1.71 2.13
C PRO A 204 -25.38 -1.57 2.32
N LEU A 205 -24.65 -1.34 1.22
CA LEU A 205 -23.23 -1.04 1.27
C LEU A 205 -23.02 0.47 1.12
N GLY A 206 -22.30 1.09 2.06
CA GLY A 206 -22.08 2.53 2.06
C GLY A 206 -21.19 3.04 0.91
N PRO A 207 -21.18 4.37 0.66
CA PRO A 207 -20.48 4.99 -0.47
C PRO A 207 -18.98 4.74 -0.47
N LEU A 208 -18.31 4.58 0.68
CA LEU A 208 -16.86 4.36 0.71
C LEU A 208 -16.44 3.04 0.04
N VAL A 209 -17.21 1.96 0.26
CA VAL A 209 -16.95 0.66 -0.36
C VAL A 209 -17.50 0.64 -1.78
N GLY A 210 -18.68 1.23 -1.99
CA GLY A 210 -19.28 1.39 -3.32
C GLY A 210 -18.37 2.15 -4.29
N GLU A 211 -17.89 3.33 -3.88
CA GLU A 211 -17.04 4.21 -4.68
C GLU A 211 -15.66 3.63 -4.97
N ALA A 212 -15.09 2.85 -4.05
CA ALA A 212 -13.81 2.20 -4.28
C ALA A 212 -13.89 1.13 -5.37
N THR A 213 -15.02 0.42 -5.49
CA THR A 213 -15.28 -0.44 -6.65
C THR A 213 -15.67 0.35 -7.92
N LEU A 214 -16.04 1.64 -7.80
CA LEU A 214 -16.43 2.56 -8.88
C LEU A 214 -15.31 3.41 -9.47
N LYS A 215 -14.09 3.48 -8.92
CA LYS A 215 -13.00 4.33 -9.47
C LYS A 215 -12.41 3.82 -10.81
N GLY A 216 -13.29 3.53 -11.76
CA GLY A 216 -13.17 3.78 -13.20
C GLY A 216 -14.07 4.93 -13.71
N TYR A 217 -14.80 5.66 -12.85
CA TYR A 217 -15.55 6.87 -13.24
C TYR A 217 -15.19 8.09 -12.38
N GLY A 218 -14.53 9.08 -13.01
CA GLY A 218 -14.23 10.37 -12.39
C GLY A 218 -13.11 11.16 -13.07
N LYS A 219 -13.42 11.78 -14.21
CA LYS A 219 -12.80 12.99 -14.84
C LYS A 219 -11.29 13.16 -15.01
N ASP A 220 -10.44 12.18 -14.71
CA ASP A 220 -9.06 12.16 -15.21
C ASP A 220 -8.92 11.11 -16.32
N LYS A 221 -8.75 11.59 -17.56
CA LYS A 221 -8.53 10.80 -18.79
C LYS A 221 -7.18 10.04 -18.80
N LYS A 222 -6.74 9.51 -17.66
CA LYS A 222 -5.55 8.65 -17.52
C LYS A 222 -5.78 7.34 -16.76
N ALA A 223 -7.01 7.06 -16.31
CA ALA A 223 -7.42 5.72 -15.84
C ALA A 223 -8.32 5.03 -16.90
N SER A 224 -7.76 4.82 -18.09
CA SER A 224 -8.47 4.30 -19.28
C SER A 224 -8.34 2.78 -19.42
N THR A 225 -8.78 1.99 -18.43
CA THR A 225 -8.77 0.51 -18.59
C THR A 225 -10.01 -0.22 -18.12
N GLY A 226 -11.03 0.44 -17.53
CA GLY A 226 -12.22 -0.27 -17.04
C GLY A 226 -11.92 -1.35 -15.98
N GLN A 227 -10.73 -1.30 -15.38
CA GLN A 227 -10.31 -2.19 -14.31
C GLN A 227 -10.86 -1.67 -12.97
N PRO A 228 -11.36 -2.55 -12.09
CA PRO A 228 -11.73 -2.16 -10.73
C PRO A 228 -10.57 -1.46 -10.03
N SER A 229 -10.85 -0.48 -9.17
CA SER A 229 -9.83 0.08 -8.26
C SER A 229 -9.79 -0.74 -6.98
N PRO A 230 -8.62 -1.03 -6.41
CA PRO A 230 -8.56 -1.78 -5.17
C PRO A 230 -9.03 -0.93 -3.98
N TYR A 231 -9.88 -1.49 -3.13
CA TYR A 231 -10.31 -0.87 -1.88
C TYR A 231 -9.42 -1.36 -0.74
N ASN A 232 -8.79 -0.43 -0.01
CA ASN A 232 -7.79 -0.75 1.02
C ASN A 232 -6.70 -1.72 0.52
N GLY A 233 -6.30 -1.58 -0.75
CA GLY A 233 -5.26 -2.43 -1.34
C GLY A 233 -5.72 -3.82 -1.80
N TYR A 234 -7.03 -4.08 -1.81
CA TYR A 234 -7.61 -5.38 -2.18
C TYR A 234 -8.68 -5.26 -3.27
N TYR A 235 -8.76 -6.30 -4.11
CA TYR A 235 -9.86 -6.52 -5.04
C TYR A 235 -10.86 -7.48 -4.41
N TYR A 236 -12.15 -7.26 -4.71
CA TYR A 236 -13.26 -8.06 -4.17
C TYR A 236 -14.09 -8.59 -5.33
N ARG A 237 -14.51 -9.85 -5.26
CA ARG A 237 -15.32 -10.46 -6.31
C ARG A 237 -16.34 -11.42 -5.74
N ILE A 238 -17.57 -11.30 -6.24
CA ILE A 238 -18.66 -12.21 -5.93
C ILE A 238 -18.44 -13.53 -6.66
N LEU A 239 -18.59 -14.64 -5.93
CA LEU A 239 -18.61 -16.00 -6.43
C LEU A 239 -20.05 -16.51 -6.31
N THR A 240 -20.57 -17.08 -7.41
CA THR A 240 -21.98 -17.48 -7.53
C THR A 240 -22.19 -18.98 -7.29
N LYS A 241 -21.23 -19.67 -6.67
CA LYS A 241 -21.33 -21.10 -6.39
C LYS A 241 -20.35 -21.52 -5.29
N GLN A 242 -20.62 -22.66 -4.68
CA GLN A 242 -19.67 -23.36 -3.81
C GLN A 242 -19.18 -24.68 -4.41
N GLY A 243 -17.99 -25.09 -3.98
CA GLY A 243 -17.35 -26.34 -4.33
C GLY A 243 -17.55 -27.43 -3.29
N LYS A 244 -17.07 -28.64 -3.61
CA LYS A 244 -17.25 -29.84 -2.79
C LYS A 244 -16.69 -29.77 -1.37
N ASN A 245 -15.72 -28.89 -1.10
CA ASN A 245 -15.08 -28.76 0.21
C ASN A 245 -15.81 -27.76 1.12
N ALA A 246 -16.80 -27.03 0.61
CA ALA A 246 -17.66 -26.19 1.45
C ALA A 246 -18.67 -27.03 2.23
N ALA A 247 -19.09 -26.54 3.41
CA ALA A 247 -20.22 -27.10 4.13
C ALA A 247 -21.47 -27.12 3.22
N GLY A 248 -22.17 -28.25 3.15
CA GLY A 248 -23.29 -28.45 2.22
C GLY A 248 -22.90 -28.91 0.81
N GLY A 249 -21.61 -29.07 0.50
CA GLY A 249 -21.14 -29.61 -0.78
C GLY A 249 -21.22 -28.62 -1.94
N GLY A 250 -20.97 -29.09 -3.17
CA GLY A 250 -20.90 -28.20 -4.34
C GLY A 250 -22.26 -27.96 -4.99
N PHE A 251 -22.63 -26.69 -5.19
CA PHE A 251 -23.83 -26.27 -5.93
C PHE A 251 -23.72 -24.83 -6.43
N ASP A 252 -24.54 -24.47 -7.43
CA ASP A 252 -24.67 -23.08 -7.90
C ASP A 252 -25.64 -22.33 -6.98
N TYR A 253 -25.26 -21.12 -6.56
CA TYR A 253 -26.11 -20.29 -5.71
C TYR A 253 -27.31 -19.70 -6.46
N ARG A 254 -27.32 -19.78 -7.80
CA ARG A 254 -28.38 -19.22 -8.62
C ARG A 254 -29.42 -20.27 -8.98
N VAL A 255 -30.67 -19.83 -8.93
CA VAL A 255 -31.83 -20.55 -9.47
C VAL A 255 -32.44 -19.66 -10.54
N GLY A 256 -32.25 -20.03 -11.81
CA GLY A 256 -32.54 -19.13 -12.92
C GLY A 256 -31.61 -17.91 -12.90
N ASP A 257 -32.18 -16.71 -12.89
CA ASP A 257 -31.46 -15.43 -12.83
C ASP A 257 -31.35 -14.87 -11.39
N LYS A 258 -31.88 -15.57 -10.38
CA LYS A 258 -31.92 -15.13 -8.98
C LYS A 258 -30.87 -15.81 -8.13
N MET A 259 -30.21 -15.09 -7.22
CA MET A 259 -29.16 -15.65 -6.34
C MET A 259 -29.75 -16.06 -4.98
N ILE A 260 -30.39 -17.23 -4.93
CA ILE A 260 -31.18 -17.69 -3.77
C ILE A 260 -30.38 -18.60 -2.83
N GLY A 261 -29.53 -19.46 -3.39
CA GLY A 261 -28.83 -20.51 -2.63
C GLY A 261 -27.69 -20.03 -1.75
N GLY A 262 -27.42 -18.73 -1.72
CA GLY A 262 -26.32 -18.12 -0.97
C GLY A 262 -25.50 -17.16 -1.82
N PHE A 263 -24.36 -16.76 -1.29
CA PHE A 263 -23.33 -16.01 -2.00
C PHE A 263 -21.98 -16.35 -1.38
N ALA A 264 -20.92 -15.98 -2.09
CA ALA A 264 -19.59 -15.92 -1.52
C ALA A 264 -18.78 -14.79 -2.13
N ILE A 265 -17.74 -14.36 -1.44
CA ILE A 265 -16.81 -13.32 -1.86
C ILE A 265 -15.41 -13.88 -1.76
N VAL A 266 -14.56 -13.57 -2.75
CA VAL A 266 -13.11 -13.68 -2.65
C VAL A 266 -12.51 -12.28 -2.63
N ALA A 267 -11.56 -12.04 -1.74
CA ALA A 267 -10.76 -10.83 -1.71
C ALA A 267 -9.28 -11.16 -1.84
N TYR A 268 -8.56 -10.44 -2.70
CA TYR A 268 -7.14 -10.68 -2.94
C TYR A 268 -6.37 -9.36 -3.11
N PRO A 269 -5.08 -9.31 -2.69
CA PRO A 269 -4.31 -8.09 -2.74
C PRO A 269 -4.11 -7.61 -4.18
N ALA A 270 -4.16 -6.30 -4.34
CA ALA A 270 -3.83 -5.64 -5.60
C ALA A 270 -2.39 -5.87 -6.03
N LYS A 271 -1.48 -5.96 -5.06
CA LYS A 271 -0.08 -6.31 -5.25
C LYS A 271 0.43 -7.14 -4.07
N PHE A 272 0.69 -8.42 -4.34
CA PHE A 272 1.28 -9.35 -3.38
C PHE A 272 2.57 -8.77 -2.76
N GLY A 273 2.73 -8.91 -1.44
CA GLY A 273 3.88 -8.40 -0.68
C GLY A 273 3.93 -6.89 -0.49
N THR A 274 2.99 -6.12 -1.05
CA THR A 274 2.99 -4.65 -0.92
C THR A 274 1.68 -4.11 -0.37
N SER A 275 0.56 -4.58 -0.93
CA SER A 275 -0.78 -4.20 -0.49
C SER A 275 -1.43 -5.25 0.40
N GLY A 276 -0.95 -6.49 0.35
CA GLY A 276 -1.37 -7.61 1.17
C GLY A 276 -0.61 -8.90 0.80
N ILE A 277 -0.74 -9.93 1.62
CA ILE A 277 -0.20 -11.29 1.42
C ILE A 277 -1.35 -12.26 1.26
N MET A 278 -2.30 -12.24 2.19
CA MET A 278 -3.38 -13.22 2.27
C MET A 278 -4.44 -12.97 1.20
N THR A 279 -4.95 -14.05 0.61
CA THR A 279 -6.25 -14.09 -0.07
C THR A 279 -7.30 -14.52 0.93
N PHE A 280 -8.46 -13.89 0.91
CA PHE A 280 -9.57 -14.18 1.81
C PHE A 280 -10.79 -14.70 1.05
N MET A 281 -11.61 -15.53 1.70
CA MET A 281 -12.94 -15.88 1.23
C MET A 281 -13.96 -15.93 2.36
N VAL A 282 -15.21 -15.61 2.04
CA VAL A 282 -16.35 -15.71 2.96
C VAL A 282 -17.57 -16.15 2.17
N ASN A 283 -18.46 -16.93 2.77
CA ASN A 283 -19.79 -17.23 2.21
C ASN A 283 -20.89 -16.61 3.09
N HIS A 284 -22.14 -16.94 2.80
CA HIS A 284 -23.32 -16.47 3.54
C HIS A 284 -23.31 -16.82 5.05
N ASP A 285 -22.52 -17.80 5.48
CA ASP A 285 -22.35 -18.14 6.91
C ASP A 285 -21.54 -17.07 7.67
N GLY A 286 -20.81 -16.21 6.95
CA GLY A 286 -20.03 -15.11 7.55
C GLY A 286 -18.69 -15.52 8.15
N VAL A 287 -18.25 -16.76 7.92
CA VAL A 287 -16.93 -17.24 8.37
C VAL A 287 -15.86 -16.90 7.34
N VAL A 288 -14.89 -16.07 7.75
CA VAL A 288 -13.77 -15.65 6.88
C VAL A 288 -12.65 -16.69 6.93
N PHE A 289 -12.19 -17.10 5.77
CA PHE A 289 -11.02 -17.94 5.59
C PHE A 289 -9.90 -17.16 4.90
N GLU A 290 -8.66 -17.51 5.19
CA GLU A 290 -7.45 -16.95 4.57
C GLU A 290 -6.54 -18.04 4.01
N LYS A 291 -5.78 -17.67 2.97
CA LYS A 291 -4.73 -18.49 2.38
C LYS A 291 -3.71 -17.60 1.67
N ASP A 292 -2.44 -17.82 1.94
CA ASP A 292 -1.35 -17.28 1.14
C ASP A 292 -1.23 -18.10 -0.16
N LEU A 293 -1.46 -17.45 -1.31
CA LEU A 293 -1.30 -18.04 -2.64
C LEU A 293 0.03 -17.64 -3.29
N GLY A 294 0.90 -16.91 -2.58
CA GLY A 294 2.19 -16.46 -3.05
C GLY A 294 2.10 -15.41 -4.17
N GLU A 295 3.18 -15.30 -4.95
CA GLU A 295 3.29 -14.30 -6.01
C GLU A 295 2.23 -14.45 -7.12
N THR A 296 1.63 -15.64 -7.27
CA THR A 296 0.56 -15.93 -8.25
C THR A 296 -0.85 -15.57 -7.76
N THR A 297 -0.96 -14.95 -6.57
CA THR A 297 -2.24 -14.59 -5.93
C THR A 297 -3.25 -13.94 -6.87
N ALA A 298 -2.85 -12.90 -7.62
CA ALA A 298 -3.78 -12.18 -8.50
C ALA A 298 -4.33 -13.07 -9.64
N ASP A 299 -3.49 -13.91 -10.21
CA ASP A 299 -3.84 -14.81 -11.32
C ASP A 299 -4.71 -15.98 -10.84
N GLU A 300 -4.43 -16.52 -9.67
CA GLU A 300 -5.21 -17.62 -9.09
C GLU A 300 -6.56 -17.13 -8.59
N ALA A 301 -6.57 -16.07 -7.77
CA ALA A 301 -7.77 -15.51 -7.18
C ALA A 301 -8.74 -14.96 -8.23
N SER A 302 -8.25 -14.38 -9.34
CA SER A 302 -9.12 -13.92 -10.45
C SER A 302 -9.80 -15.06 -11.19
N LYS A 303 -9.20 -16.26 -11.23
CA LYS A 303 -9.75 -17.46 -11.89
C LYS A 303 -10.68 -18.27 -11.00
N MET A 304 -10.72 -18.00 -9.69
CA MET A 304 -11.60 -18.73 -8.76
C MET A 304 -13.06 -18.59 -9.19
N LYS A 305 -13.77 -19.70 -9.34
CA LYS A 305 -15.18 -19.68 -9.74
C LYS A 305 -16.14 -20.04 -8.61
N SER A 306 -15.62 -20.56 -7.50
CA SER A 306 -16.42 -21.13 -6.42
C SER A 306 -15.76 -20.92 -5.07
N TYR A 307 -16.57 -20.70 -4.04
CA TYR A 307 -16.14 -20.83 -2.66
C TYR A 307 -15.82 -22.29 -2.34
N ASN A 308 -14.57 -22.61 -2.03
CA ASN A 308 -14.12 -23.99 -1.85
C ASN A 308 -12.96 -24.06 -0.83
N PRO A 309 -13.23 -23.82 0.45
CA PRO A 309 -12.22 -23.86 1.51
C PRO A 309 -11.72 -25.29 1.74
N ASP A 310 -10.72 -25.70 0.97
CA ASP A 310 -9.97 -26.95 1.21
C ASP A 310 -9.08 -26.88 2.46
N ALA A 311 -8.39 -27.97 2.78
CA ALA A 311 -7.50 -28.06 3.94
C ALA A 311 -6.35 -27.03 3.97
N GLY A 312 -6.07 -26.35 2.85
CA GLY A 312 -5.10 -25.27 2.77
C GLY A 312 -5.65 -23.89 3.13
N TRP A 313 -6.96 -23.76 3.37
CA TRP A 313 -7.59 -22.54 3.88
C TRP A 313 -7.70 -22.59 5.39
N LYS A 314 -7.32 -21.49 6.04
CA LYS A 314 -7.40 -21.35 7.51
C LYS A 314 -8.56 -20.43 7.86
N MET A 315 -9.29 -20.77 8.91
CA MET A 315 -10.29 -19.85 9.47
C MET A 315 -9.56 -18.68 10.11
N VAL A 316 -10.02 -17.45 9.84
CA VAL A 316 -9.54 -16.26 10.53
C VAL A 316 -10.18 -16.24 11.91
N GLU A 317 -9.37 -16.32 12.95
CA GLU A 317 -9.82 -16.10 14.33
C GLU A 317 -9.93 -14.60 14.57
N MET A 318 -11.16 -14.12 14.83
CA MET A 318 -11.33 -12.72 15.24
C MET A 318 -10.88 -12.57 16.70
N GLN A 319 -9.83 -11.77 16.90
CA GLN A 319 -9.33 -11.38 18.23
C GLN A 319 -10.14 -10.23 18.81
#